data_AF-A0A933X806-F1
#
_entry.id   AF-A0A933X806-F1
#
_cell.length_a   1.000
_cell.length_b   1.000
_cell.length_c   1.000
_cell.angle_alpha   90.00
_cell.angle_beta   90.00
_cell.angle_gamma   90.00
#
_symmetry.space_group_name_H-M   'P 1'
#
loop_
_entity.id
_entity.type
_entity.pdbx_description
1 polymer ?
#
loop_
_entity_poly.entity_id
_entity_poly.type
_entity_poly.pdbx_seq_one_letter_code
_entity_poly.pdbx_strand_id
1 'polypeptide(L)'
;MVINTNTSAMGAARVLSESSALLSKSLARLSSGSKIISPEDDAAGLATSIKFDAQINRLRAAQSNIGSAVSFNQTQDGFLKKVGKALDRMSELATLAQDPTKANELGNYQKEFAEL
;
A
#
# COMPACT_ATOMS: atom_id res chain seq x y z
N MET A 1 -31.31 57.69 31.40
CA MET A 1 -30.95 57.18 30.06
C MET A 1 -29.50 57.55 29.80
N VAL A 2 -28.65 56.55 29.57
CA VAL A 2 -27.22 56.78 29.30
C VAL A 2 -27.08 57.03 27.80
N ILE A 3 -26.83 58.28 27.41
CA ILE A 3 -26.71 58.72 26.00
C ILE A 3 -25.34 58.34 25.42
N ASN A 4 -24.35 58.06 26.27
CA ASN A 4 -22.95 57.87 25.87
C ASN A 4 -22.56 56.42 25.55
N THR A 5 -23.40 55.43 25.86
CA THR A 5 -23.11 54.01 25.59
C THR A 5 -24.37 53.29 25.17
N ASN A 6 -24.46 52.95 23.88
CA ASN A 6 -25.60 52.24 23.32
C ASN A 6 -25.40 50.72 23.48
N THR A 7 -25.87 50.18 24.60
CA THR A 7 -25.76 48.75 24.95
C THR A 7 -26.45 47.84 23.93
N SER A 8 -27.55 48.28 23.32
CA SER A 8 -28.25 47.54 22.26
C SER A 8 -27.40 47.44 20.99
N ALA A 9 -26.75 48.54 20.58
CA ALA A 9 -25.83 48.55 19.45
C ALA A 9 -24.56 47.74 19.72
N MET A 10 -24.01 47.79 20.93
CA MET A 10 -22.87 46.94 21.32
C MET A 10 -23.23 45.45 21.31
N GLY A 11 -24.43 45.09 21.78
CA GLY A 11 -24.94 43.72 21.71
C GLY A 11 -25.09 43.23 20.28
N ALA A 12 -25.69 44.04 19.40
CA ALA A 12 -25.82 43.74 17.98
C ALA A 12 -24.45 43.60 17.29
N ALA A 13 -23.50 44.49 17.58
CA ALA A 13 -22.14 44.41 17.04
C ALA A 13 -21.39 43.14 17.48
N ARG A 14 -21.55 42.72 18.74
CA ARG A 14 -20.99 41.47 19.25
C ARG A 14 -21.57 40.25 18.53
N VAL A 15 -22.90 40.18 18.41
CA VAL A 15 -23.57 39.07 17.72
C VAL A 15 -23.17 39.02 16.24
N LEU A 16 -23.03 40.17 15.58
CA LEU A 16 -22.55 40.24 14.20
C LEU A 16 -21.11 39.75 14.06
N SER A 17 -20.24 40.08 15.02
CA SER A 17 -18.86 39.60 15.06
C SER A 17 -18.78 38.08 15.27
N GLU A 18 -19.58 37.54 16.18
CA GLU A 18 -19.68 36.09 16.42
C GLU A 18 -20.22 35.36 15.17
N SER A 19 -21.26 35.90 14.53
CA SER A 19 -21.84 35.34 13.29
C SER A 19 -20.84 35.37 12.13
N SER A 20 -20.11 36.47 11.95
CA SER A 20 -19.04 36.57 10.94
C SER A 20 -17.94 35.54 11.17
N ALA A 21 -17.52 35.32 12.42
CA ALA A 21 -16.51 34.32 12.76
C ALA A 21 -16.99 32.89 12.47
N LEU A 22 -18.24 32.55 12.79
CA LEU A 22 -18.83 31.25 12.47
C LEU A 22 -18.97 31.03 10.96
N LEU A 23 -19.29 32.08 10.20
CA LEU A 23 -19.35 32.01 8.74
C LEU A 23 -17.97 31.75 8.14
N SER A 24 -16.94 32.47 8.56
CA SER A 24 -15.56 32.24 8.11
C SER A 24 -15.09 30.82 8.40
N LYS A 25 -15.43 30.28 9.58
CA LYS A 25 -15.12 28.89 9.95
C LYS A 25 -15.85 27.88 9.06
N SER A 26 -17.13 28.12 8.76
CA SER A 26 -17.92 27.27 7.88
C SER A 26 -17.38 27.27 6.44
N LEU A 27 -16.97 28.45 5.94
CA LEU A 27 -16.28 28.58 4.66
C LEU A 27 -14.95 27.83 4.63
N ALA A 28 -14.16 27.87 5.71
CA ALA A 28 -12.91 27.12 5.80
C ALA A 28 -13.15 25.59 5.80
N ARG A 29 -14.24 25.10 6.42
CA ARG A 29 -14.63 23.68 6.38
C ARG A 29 -15.04 23.28 4.98
N LEU A 30 -15.83 24.13 4.33
CA LEU A 30 -16.27 23.91 2.95
C LEU A 30 -15.07 23.89 1.98
N SER A 31 -14.14 24.85 2.13
CA SER A 31 -12.97 24.95 1.26
C SER A 31 -11.96 23.82 1.47
N SER A 32 -11.83 23.30 2.70
CA SER A 32 -10.93 22.18 2.99
C SER A 32 -11.56 20.81 2.75
N GLY A 33 -12.90 20.75 2.70
CA GLY A 33 -13.64 19.48 2.70
C GLY A 33 -13.54 18.71 4.02
N SER A 34 -12.86 19.25 5.04
CA SER A 34 -12.69 18.63 6.35
C SER A 34 -13.59 19.28 7.38
N LYS A 35 -14.22 18.45 8.21
CA LYS A 35 -14.99 18.92 9.37
C LYS A 35 -14.08 19.56 10.43
N ILE A 36 -12.85 19.05 10.60
CA ILE A 36 -11.87 19.52 11.59
C ILE A 36 -10.80 20.31 10.85
N ILE A 37 -10.74 21.63 11.09
CA ILE A 37 -9.78 22.53 10.43
C ILE A 37 -8.64 22.90 11.39
N SER A 38 -8.96 23.05 12.67
CA SER A 38 -8.00 23.42 13.72
C SER A 38 -7.98 22.34 14.82
N PRO A 39 -6.82 22.02 15.41
CA PRO A 39 -6.72 21.15 16.59
C PRO A 39 -7.57 21.64 17.77
N GLU A 40 -7.84 22.94 17.83
CA GLU A 40 -8.66 23.59 18.87
C GLU A 40 -10.14 23.19 18.79
N ASP A 41 -10.62 22.77 17.61
CA ASP A 41 -12.03 22.39 17.40
C ASP A 41 -12.36 21.01 17.98
N ASP A 42 -11.44 20.06 17.82
CA ASP A 42 -11.59 18.67 18.28
C ASP A 42 -10.22 17.95 18.26
N ALA A 43 -9.48 18.07 19.36
CA ALA A 43 -8.16 17.46 19.49
C ALA A 43 -8.22 15.93 19.49
N ALA A 44 -9.28 15.32 20.02
CA ALA A 44 -9.43 13.87 20.08
C ALA A 44 -9.78 13.26 18.71
N GLY A 45 -10.69 13.92 17.97
CA GLY A 45 -11.03 13.59 16.60
C GLY A 45 -9.83 13.73 15.67
N LEU A 46 -9.06 14.83 15.79
CA LEU A 46 -7.85 15.02 15.02
C LEU A 46 -6.77 13.97 15.33
N ALA A 47 -6.52 13.68 16.62
CA ALA A 47 -5.55 12.66 17.02
C ALA A 47 -5.91 11.27 16.48
N THR A 48 -7.20 10.94 16.44
CA THR A 48 -7.70 9.68 15.87
C THR A 48 -7.55 9.66 14.35
N SER A 49 -7.84 10.77 13.66
CA SER A 49 -7.63 10.89 12.22
C SER A 49 -6.17 10.67 11.85
N ILE A 50 -5.23 11.31 12.55
CA ILE A 50 -3.79 11.15 12.31
C ILE A 50 -3.35 9.69 12.55
N LYS A 51 -3.89 9.03 13.58
CA LYS A 51 -3.64 7.60 13.81
C LYS A 51 -4.13 6.74 12.65
N PHE A 52 -5.29 7.04 12.07
CA PHE A 52 -5.79 6.31 10.91
C PHE A 52 -4.98 6.60 9.66
N ASP A 53 -4.59 7.85 9.40
CA ASP A 53 -3.72 8.21 8.27
C ASP A 53 -2.37 7.49 8.35
N ALA A 54 -1.78 7.43 9.55
CA ALA A 54 -0.56 6.67 9.79
C ALA A 54 -0.76 5.16 9.51
N GLN A 55 -1.88 4.58 9.94
CA GLN A 55 -2.21 3.17 9.66
C GLN A 55 -2.42 2.93 8.17
N ILE A 56 -3.14 3.81 7.47
CA ILE A 56 -3.37 3.71 6.02
C ILE A 56 -2.03 3.73 5.28
N ASN A 57 -1.13 4.63 5.64
CA ASN A 57 0.20 4.69 5.01
C ASN A 57 1.03 3.44 5.28
N ARG A 58 0.96 2.88 6.50
CA ARG A 58 1.60 1.59 6.81
C ARG A 58 1.00 0.44 5.99
N LEU A 59 -0.33 0.40 5.85
CA LEU A 59 -1.01 -0.61 5.06
C LEU A 59 -0.67 -0.51 3.57
N ARG A 60 -0.54 0.71 3.02
CA ARG A 60 -0.07 0.91 1.64
C ARG A 60 1.35 0.36 1.44
N ALA A 61 2.26 0.62 2.38
CA ALA A 61 3.60 0.06 2.33
C ALA A 61 3.59 -1.47 2.43
N ALA A 62 2.80 -2.04 3.35
CA ALA A 62 2.63 -3.47 3.49
C ALA A 62 2.06 -4.12 2.21
N GLN A 63 1.08 -3.47 1.57
CA GLN A 63 0.50 -3.92 0.30
C GLN A 63 1.55 -3.95 -0.82
N SER A 64 2.40 -2.91 -0.93
CA SER A 64 3.51 -2.90 -1.88
C SER A 64 4.49 -4.04 -1.61
N ASN A 65 4.83 -4.30 -0.35
CA ASN A 65 5.73 -5.39 0.03
C ASN A 65 5.15 -6.77 -0.31
N ILE A 66 3.84 -6.96 -0.11
CA ILE A 66 3.13 -8.18 -0.53
C ILE A 66 3.21 -8.33 -2.05
N GLY A 67 3.01 -7.25 -2.81
CA GLY A 67 3.18 -7.25 -4.27
C GLY A 67 4.58 -7.73 -4.69
N SER A 68 5.64 -7.18 -4.07
CA SER A 68 7.01 -7.62 -4.32
C SER A 68 7.26 -9.09 -3.92
N ALA A 69 6.70 -9.54 -2.80
CA ALA A 69 6.80 -10.94 -2.37
C ALA A 69 6.09 -11.89 -3.35
N VAL A 70 4.95 -11.50 -3.91
CA VAL A 70 4.26 -12.27 -4.95
C VAL A 70 5.12 -12.36 -6.20
N SER A 71 5.69 -11.26 -6.68
CA SER A 71 6.59 -11.28 -7.85
C SER A 71 7.84 -12.15 -7.62
N PHE A 72 8.39 -12.10 -6.41
CA PHE A 72 9.51 -12.97 -6.03
C PHE A 72 9.12 -14.45 -6.03
N ASN A 73 7.96 -14.79 -5.46
CA ASN A 73 7.44 -16.16 -5.51
C ASN A 73 7.14 -16.63 -6.93
N GLN A 74 6.57 -15.78 -7.80
CA GLN A 74 6.36 -16.11 -9.21
C GLN A 74 7.67 -16.40 -9.95
N THR A 75 8.72 -15.66 -9.63
CA THR A 75 10.07 -15.89 -10.19
C THR A 75 10.62 -17.23 -9.72
N GLN A 76 10.45 -17.54 -8.43
CA GLN A 76 10.83 -18.85 -7.87
C GLN A 76 10.03 -19.99 -8.52
N ASP A 77 8.72 -19.86 -8.68
CA ASP A 77 7.89 -20.86 -9.36
C ASP A 77 8.35 -21.09 -10.81
N GLY A 78 8.70 -20.01 -11.52
CA GLY A 78 9.26 -20.08 -12.86
C GLY A 78 10.60 -20.82 -12.90
N PHE A 79 11.47 -20.57 -11.91
CA PHE A 79 12.74 -21.27 -11.76
C PHE A 79 12.53 -22.76 -11.42
N LEU A 80 11.68 -23.08 -10.44
CA LEU A 80 11.36 -24.45 -10.04
C LEU A 80 10.74 -25.25 -11.19
N LYS A 81 9.92 -24.63 -12.05
CA LYS A 81 9.44 -25.26 -13.28
C LYS A 81 10.57 -25.64 -14.25
N LYS A 82 11.64 -24.84 -14.33
CA LYS A 82 12.82 -25.18 -15.14
C LYS A 82 13.60 -26.33 -14.51
N VAL A 83 13.80 -26.30 -13.19
CA VAL A 83 14.43 -27.39 -12.43
C VAL A 83 13.67 -28.70 -12.63
N GLY A 84 12.33 -28.69 -12.53
CA GLY A 84 11.50 -29.87 -12.79
C GLY A 84 11.72 -30.45 -14.19
N LYS A 85 11.70 -29.60 -15.22
CA LYS A 85 11.99 -30.03 -16.60
C LYS A 85 13.39 -30.60 -16.77
N ALA A 86 14.39 -30.02 -16.10
CA ALA A 86 15.75 -30.54 -16.12
C ALA A 86 15.81 -31.94 -15.47
N LEU A 87 15.14 -32.13 -14.32
CA LEU A 87 15.06 -33.43 -13.65
C LEU A 87 14.31 -34.49 -14.48
N ASP A 88 13.23 -34.11 -15.16
CA ASP A 88 12.52 -35.00 -16.09
C ASP A 88 13.48 -35.43 -17.22
N ARG A 89 14.21 -34.48 -17.80
CA ARG A 89 15.19 -34.75 -18.85
C ARG A 89 16.34 -35.63 -18.37
N MET A 90 16.86 -35.39 -17.17
CA MET A 90 17.88 -36.23 -16.53
C MET A 90 17.38 -37.67 -16.35
N SER A 91 16.10 -37.84 -15.99
CA SER A 91 15.47 -39.16 -15.83
C SER A 91 15.30 -39.89 -17.16
N GLU A 92 14.93 -39.18 -18.23
CA GLU A 92 14.90 -39.72 -19.59
C GLU A 92 16.30 -40.19 -20.02
N LEU A 93 17.32 -39.35 -19.84
CA LEU A 93 18.71 -39.69 -20.19
C LEU A 93 19.22 -40.89 -19.40
N ALA A 94 18.90 -41.00 -18.11
CA ALA A 94 19.26 -42.15 -17.29
C ALA A 94 18.60 -43.45 -17.76
N THR A 95 17.38 -43.38 -18.31
CA THR A 95 16.67 -44.53 -18.89
C THR A 95 17.27 -44.91 -20.24
N LEU A 96 17.56 -43.92 -21.09
CA LEU A 96 18.20 -44.13 -22.40
C LEU A 96 19.61 -44.73 -22.27
N ALA A 97 20.35 -44.36 -21.23
CA ALA A 97 21.67 -44.91 -20.94
C ALA A 97 21.64 -46.40 -20.54
N GLN A 98 20.51 -46.91 -20.06
CA GLN A 98 20.34 -48.33 -19.70
C GLN A 98 19.87 -49.20 -20.88
N ASP A 99 19.50 -48.60 -22.01
CA ASP A 99 19.08 -49.34 -23.21
C ASP A 99 20.31 -49.94 -23.93
N PRO A 100 20.43 -51.29 -24.01
CA PRO A 100 21.56 -51.96 -24.63
C PRO A 100 21.67 -51.71 -26.14
N THR A 101 20.60 -51.23 -26.80
CA THR A 101 20.59 -50.92 -28.24
C THR A 101 21.19 -49.56 -28.57
N LYS A 102 21.46 -48.71 -27.56
CA LYS A 102 21.95 -47.33 -27.69
C LYS A 102 23.36 -47.11 -27.13
N ALA A 103 24.13 -48.19 -26.96
CA ALA A 103 25.44 -48.19 -26.32
C ALA A 103 26.49 -47.25 -26.95
N ASN A 104 26.35 -46.90 -28.23
CA ASN A 104 27.26 -45.99 -28.95
C ASN A 104 27.01 -44.50 -28.64
N GLU A 105 25.87 -44.13 -28.06
CA GLU A 105 25.49 -42.73 -27.75
C GLU A 105 25.68 -42.36 -26.28
N LEU A 106 26.14 -43.31 -25.45
CA LEU A 106 26.29 -43.15 -23.99
C LEU A 106 27.12 -41.92 -23.60
N GLY A 107 28.20 -41.65 -24.34
CA GLY A 107 29.07 -40.51 -24.10
C GLY A 107 28.42 -39.15 -24.39
N ASN A 108 27.40 -39.10 -25.25
CA ASN A 108 26.64 -37.88 -25.53
C ASN A 108 25.56 -37.64 -24.46
N TYR A 109 24.86 -38.70 -24.03
CA TYR A 109 23.88 -38.61 -22.95
C TYR A 109 24.51 -38.15 -21.63
N GLN A 110 25.71 -38.63 -21.33
CA GLN A 110 26.43 -38.23 -20.12
C GLN A 110 26.91 -36.76 -20.17
N LYS A 111 27.24 -36.24 -21.35
CA LYS A 111 27.56 -34.81 -21.52
C LYS A 111 26.32 -33.93 -21.29
N GLU A 112 25.20 -34.28 -21.91
CA GLU A 112 23.94 -33.54 -21.73
C GLU A 112 23.47 -33.55 -20.27
N PHE A 113 23.58 -34.70 -19.58
CA PHE A 113 23.26 -34.81 -18.15
C PHE A 113 24.12 -33.91 -17.26
N ALA A 114 25.38 -33.68 -17.63
CA ALA A 114 26.30 -32.84 -16.86
C ALA A 114 26.09 -31.34 -17.12
N GLU A 115 25.43 -30.96 -18.22
CA GLU A 115 25.17 -29.57 -18.60
C GLU A 115 23.79 -29.04 -18.14
N LEU A 116 22.90 -29.93 -17.66
CA LEU A 116 21.57 -29.62 -17.11
C LEU A 116 21.61 -29.16 -15.65
#